data_AF-A0A521RYF6-F1
#
_entry.id   AF-A0A521RYF6-F1
#
_cell.length_a   1.000
_cell.length_b   1.000
_cell.length_c   1.000
_cell.angle_alpha   90.00
_cell.angle_beta   90.00
_cell.angle_gamma   90.00
#
_symmetry.space_group_name_H-M   'P 1'
#
loop_
_entity.id
_entity.type
_entity.pdbx_description
1 polymer ?
#
loop_
_entity_poly.entity_id
_entity_poly.type
_entity_poly.pdbx_seq_one_letter_code
_entity_poly.pdbx_strand_id
1 'polypeptide(L)'
;MSKTTTTRLFGAAIALVVAGFVIGISGVVVALANGAVSFGGPQFVTVDGVPFAGAIAALIVASLVMAAGAIAAIASWLGALWNTWQLDDKTWFTTLLVLGLVSFGWVAMLAYLLKGPDSTSRGAALPGPMAQAGGNRS
;
A
#
# COMPACT_ATOMS: atom_id res chain seq x y z
N MET A 1 -3.38 -11.32 -11.46
CA MET A 1 -4.01 -10.03 -11.11
C MET A 1 -3.50 -9.01 -12.12
N SER A 2 -4.38 -8.23 -12.76
CA SER A 2 -3.93 -7.24 -13.75
C SER A 2 -3.23 -6.06 -13.08
N LYS A 3 -2.33 -5.40 -13.83
CA LYS A 3 -1.61 -4.21 -13.35
C LYS A 3 -2.55 -3.12 -12.84
N THR A 4 -3.72 -2.95 -13.46
CA THR A 4 -4.76 -1.99 -13.03
C THR A 4 -5.29 -2.29 -11.64
N THR A 5 -5.59 -3.56 -11.33
CA THR A 5 -6.06 -3.93 -9.99
C THR A 5 -4.97 -3.70 -8.96
N THR A 6 -3.71 -4.07 -9.26
CA THR A 6 -2.56 -3.83 -8.37
C THR A 6 -2.39 -2.34 -8.09
N THR A 7 -2.51 -1.50 -9.12
CA THR A 7 -2.41 -0.04 -9.02
C THR A 7 -3.49 0.55 -8.11
N ARG A 8 -4.75 0.14 -8.30
CA ARG A 8 -5.86 0.60 -7.46
C ARG A 8 -5.69 0.18 -6.01
N LEU A 9 -5.24 -1.06 -5.78
CA LEU A 9 -5.04 -1.58 -4.43
C LEU A 9 -3.90 -0.84 -3.69
N PHE A 10 -2.78 -0.59 -4.37
CA PHE A 10 -1.68 0.18 -3.79
C PHE A 10 -2.06 1.65 -3.56
N GLY A 11 -2.81 2.26 -4.48
CA GLY A 11 -3.35 3.61 -4.29
C GLY A 11 -4.31 3.70 -3.09
N ALA A 12 -5.18 2.70 -2.92
CA ALA A 12 -6.06 2.59 -1.76
C ALA A 12 -5.25 2.40 -0.45
N ALA A 13 -4.18 1.61 -0.49
CA ALA A 13 -3.28 1.42 0.64
C ALA A 13 -2.66 2.75 1.11
N ILE A 14 -2.14 3.56 0.18
CA ILE A 14 -1.59 4.88 0.49
C ILE A 14 -2.68 5.78 1.10
N ALA A 15 -3.85 5.83 0.47
CA ALA A 15 -4.95 6.66 0.94
C ALA A 15 -5.39 6.30 2.37
N LEU A 16 -5.47 5.00 2.68
CA LEU A 16 -5.79 4.51 4.02
C LEU A 16 -4.72 4.90 5.04
N VAL A 17 -3.44 4.72 4.73
CA VAL A 17 -2.35 5.11 5.64
C VAL A 17 -2.41 6.61 5.94
N VAL A 18 -2.56 7.45 4.91
CA VAL A 18 -2.70 8.91 5.07
C VAL A 18 -3.94 9.26 5.90
N ALA A 19 -5.08 8.65 5.60
CA ALA A 19 -6.31 8.87 6.36
C ALA A 19 -6.14 8.48 7.84
N GLY A 20 -5.49 7.35 8.13
CA GLY A 20 -5.17 6.94 9.49
C GLY A 20 -4.31 7.98 10.21
N PHE A 21 -3.29 8.54 9.56
CA PHE A 21 -2.45 9.58 10.15
C PHE A 21 -3.26 10.84 10.46
N VAL A 22 -4.10 11.28 9.52
CA VAL A 22 -4.98 12.44 9.71
C VAL A 22 -5.93 12.21 10.89
N ILE A 23 -6.55 11.04 10.99
CA ILE A 23 -7.46 10.69 12.10
C ILE A 23 -6.72 10.69 13.44
N GLY A 24 -5.55 10.05 13.53
CA GLY A 24 -4.79 9.95 14.77
C GLY A 24 -4.26 11.30 15.24
N ILE A 25 -3.65 12.07 14.35
CA ILE A 25 -3.11 13.41 14.66
C ILE A 25 -4.25 14.35 15.04
N SER A 26 -5.33 14.40 14.26
CA SER A 26 -6.46 15.27 14.55
C SER A 26 -7.12 14.92 15.88
N GLY A 27 -7.28 13.63 16.20
CA GLY A 27 -7.80 13.19 17.49
C GLY A 27 -6.97 13.66 18.68
N VAL A 28 -5.64 13.57 18.59
CA VAL A 28 -4.73 14.07 19.63
C VAL A 28 -4.80 15.59 19.75
N VAL A 29 -4.77 16.31 18.62
CA VAL A 29 -4.85 17.78 18.60
C VAL A 29 -6.16 18.27 19.22
N VAL A 30 -7.28 17.66 18.84
CA VAL A 30 -8.61 17.99 19.39
C VAL A 30 -8.67 17.68 20.89
N ALA A 31 -8.12 16.55 21.35
CA ALA A 31 -8.10 16.22 22.76
C ALA A 31 -7.30 17.26 23.58
N LEU A 32 -6.11 17.63 23.10
CA LEU A 32 -5.29 18.65 23.76
C LEU A 32 -5.96 20.03 23.75
N ALA A 33 -6.58 20.42 22.65
CA ALA A 33 -7.33 21.67 22.55
C ALA A 33 -8.52 21.74 23.53
N ASN A 34 -9.07 20.59 23.91
CA ASN A 34 -10.16 20.46 24.88
C ASN A 34 -9.68 20.16 26.31
N GLY A 35 -8.38 20.35 26.61
CA GLY A 35 -7.87 20.22 27.97
C GLY A 35 -7.68 18.79 28.47
N ALA A 36 -7.52 17.80 27.57
CA ALA A 36 -7.23 16.41 27.95
C ALA A 36 -6.07 16.26 28.92
N VAL A 37 -5.07 17.14 28.83
CA VAL A 37 -3.99 17.24 29.79
C VAL A 37 -3.79 18.72 30.13
N SER A 38 -3.80 19.03 31.42
CA SER A 38 -3.46 20.36 31.93
C SER A 38 -2.38 20.25 33.00
N PHE A 39 -1.47 21.22 33.01
CA PHE A 39 -0.39 21.30 33.98
C PHE A 39 -0.80 22.30 35.07
N GLY A 40 -1.05 21.81 36.28
CA GLY A 40 -1.46 22.59 37.44
C GLY A 40 -0.30 22.79 38.41
N GLY A 41 0.24 24.00 38.50
CA GLY A 41 1.30 24.33 39.46
C GLY A 41 2.59 23.50 39.28
N PRO A 42 3.53 23.55 40.24
CA PRO A 42 4.85 22.94 40.07
C PRO A 42 4.87 21.41 40.00
N GLN A 43 3.80 20.72 40.45
CA GLN A 43 3.83 19.26 40.65
C GLN A 43 2.57 18.48 40.22
N PHE A 44 1.57 19.10 39.58
CA PHE A 44 0.34 18.38 39.19
C PHE A 44 0.12 18.36 37.68
N VAL A 45 -0.21 17.17 37.17
CA VAL A 45 -0.76 16.96 35.84
C VAL A 45 -2.17 16.46 36.02
N THR A 46 -3.16 17.20 35.53
CA THR A 46 -4.56 16.80 35.55
C THR A 46 -4.94 16.28 34.18
N VAL A 47 -5.51 15.08 34.14
CA VAL A 47 -6.01 14.46 32.91
C VAL A 47 -7.54 14.49 32.94
N ASP A 48 -8.14 15.15 31.96
CA ASP A 48 -9.59 15.08 31.77
C ASP A 48 -9.94 13.83 30.96
N GLY A 49 -10.68 12.91 31.60
CA GLY A 49 -11.00 11.61 31.05
C GLY A 49 -11.79 11.66 29.75
N VAL A 50 -12.65 12.66 29.54
CA VAL A 50 -13.53 12.70 28.35
C VAL A 50 -12.75 13.00 27.06
N PRO A 51 -12.06 14.16 26.94
CA PRO A 51 -11.26 14.45 25.75
C PRO A 51 -10.07 13.49 25.62
N PHE A 52 -9.50 12.99 26.73
CA PHE A 52 -8.45 11.97 26.69
C PHE A 52 -8.95 10.65 26.08
N ALA A 53 -10.11 10.14 26.52
CA ALA A 53 -10.71 8.93 25.96
C ALA A 53 -11.06 9.11 24.46
N GLY A 54 -11.49 10.32 24.06
CA GLY A 54 -11.69 10.67 22.65
C GLY A 54 -10.41 10.53 21.82
N ALA A 55 -9.26 11.00 22.35
CA ALA A 55 -7.96 10.82 21.72
C ALA A 55 -7.60 9.35 21.53
N ILE A 56 -7.79 8.54 22.59
CA ILE A 56 -7.52 7.10 22.55
C ILE A 56 -8.41 6.40 21.51
N ALA A 57 -9.70 6.72 21.47
CA ALA A 57 -10.62 6.18 20.47
C ALA A 57 -10.18 6.53 19.04
N ALA A 58 -9.79 7.78 18.79
CA ALA A 58 -9.27 8.20 17.50
C ALA A 58 -7.98 7.45 17.11
N LEU A 59 -7.07 7.22 18.06
CA LEU A 59 -5.84 6.45 17.82
C LEU A 59 -6.14 4.97 17.52
N ILE A 60 -7.13 4.37 18.17
CA ILE A 60 -7.58 3.00 17.86
C ILE A 60 -8.11 2.94 16.42
N VAL A 61 -9.00 3.86 16.05
CA VAL A 61 -9.55 3.92 14.68
C VAL A 61 -8.44 4.16 13.67
N ALA A 62 -7.53 5.11 13.92
CA ALA A 62 -6.38 5.38 13.08
C ALA A 62 -5.52 4.11 12.86
N SER A 63 -5.26 3.36 13.93
CA SER A 63 -4.49 2.12 13.88
C SER A 63 -5.17 1.05 13.02
N LEU A 64 -6.50 0.89 13.13
CA LEU A 64 -7.27 -0.05 12.32
C LEU A 64 -7.26 0.34 10.83
N VAL A 65 -7.44 1.62 10.54
CA VAL A 65 -7.40 2.16 9.18
C VAL A 65 -6.01 1.95 8.56
N MET A 66 -4.94 2.24 9.31
CA MET A 66 -3.57 1.99 8.86
C MET A 66 -3.29 0.50 8.66
N ALA A 67 -3.80 -0.37 9.54
CA ALA A 67 -3.65 -1.82 9.40
C ALA A 67 -4.31 -2.32 8.11
N ALA A 68 -5.51 -1.84 7.78
CA ALA A 68 -6.16 -2.13 6.51
C ALA A 68 -5.32 -1.63 5.31
N GLY A 69 -4.73 -0.44 5.42
CA GLY A 69 -3.78 0.09 4.43
C GLY A 69 -2.55 -0.79 4.25
N ALA A 70 -1.93 -1.24 5.35
CA ALA A 70 -0.79 -2.13 5.33
C ALA A 70 -1.11 -3.48 4.66
N ILE A 71 -2.27 -4.07 4.97
CA ILE A 71 -2.75 -5.30 4.34
C ILE A 71 -2.93 -5.09 2.83
N ALA A 72 -3.56 -3.98 2.41
CA ALA A 72 -3.73 -3.64 1.00
C ALA A 72 -2.39 -3.43 0.29
N ALA A 73 -1.40 -2.81 0.96
CA ALA A 73 -0.05 -2.64 0.42
C ALA A 73 0.63 -4.00 0.18
N ILE A 74 0.60 -4.90 1.18
CA ILE A 74 1.16 -6.25 1.06
C ILE A 74 0.47 -7.02 -0.07
N ALA A 75 -0.87 -7.01 -0.11
CA ALA A 75 -1.64 -7.67 -1.14
C ALA A 75 -1.32 -7.13 -2.55
N SER A 76 -1.08 -5.82 -2.67
CA SER A 76 -0.69 -5.21 -3.95
C SER A 76 0.71 -5.64 -4.40
N TRP A 77 1.66 -5.72 -3.46
CA TRP A 77 3.02 -6.20 -3.72
C TRP A 77 3.03 -7.67 -4.14
N LEU A 78 2.28 -8.53 -3.43
CA LEU A 78 2.07 -9.93 -3.84
C LEU A 78 1.42 -10.03 -5.22
N GLY A 79 0.44 -9.17 -5.51
CA GLY A 79 -0.17 -9.08 -6.83
C GLY A 79 0.82 -8.72 -7.94
N ALA A 80 1.76 -7.80 -7.68
CA ALA A 80 2.83 -7.43 -8.60
C ALA A 80 3.83 -8.59 -8.82
N LEU A 81 4.21 -9.29 -7.76
CA LEU A 81 5.05 -10.49 -7.85
C LEU A 81 4.37 -11.56 -8.69
N TRP A 82 3.08 -11.80 -8.49
CA TRP A 82 2.33 -12.78 -9.27
C TRP A 82 2.26 -12.40 -10.76
N ASN A 83 2.01 -11.13 -11.07
CA ASN A 83 1.98 -10.64 -12.45
C ASN A 83 3.36 -10.80 -13.13
N THR A 84 4.44 -10.49 -12.41
CA THR A 84 5.80 -10.55 -12.97
C THR A 84 6.39 -11.96 -13.04
N TRP A 85 5.95 -12.89 -12.18
CA TRP A 85 6.36 -14.30 -12.29
C TRP A 85 5.86 -14.93 -13.60
N GLN A 86 4.74 -14.48 -14.16
CA GLN A 86 4.23 -15.03 -15.42
C GLN A 86 5.04 -14.62 -16.66
N LEU A 87 5.95 -13.66 -16.55
CA LEU A 87 6.79 -13.19 -17.65
C LEU A 87 8.01 -14.10 -17.83
N ASP A 88 8.50 -14.26 -19.06
CA ASP A 88 9.72 -15.04 -19.33
C ASP A 88 10.96 -14.41 -18.66
N ASP A 89 11.10 -13.09 -18.77
CA ASP A 89 12.15 -12.33 -18.09
C ASP A 89 11.82 -12.13 -16.59
N LYS A 90 12.61 -12.77 -15.72
CA LYS A 90 12.44 -12.72 -14.26
C LYS A 90 13.08 -11.50 -13.59
N THR A 91 13.69 -10.59 -14.36
CA THR A 91 14.39 -9.41 -13.80
C THR A 91 13.46 -8.58 -12.91
N TRP A 92 12.23 -8.33 -13.37
CA TRP A 92 11.24 -7.56 -12.60
C TRP A 92 10.75 -8.29 -11.34
N PHE A 93 10.53 -9.60 -11.44
CA PHE A 93 10.15 -10.42 -10.29
C PHE A 93 11.23 -10.39 -9.20
N THR A 94 12.49 -10.66 -9.57
CA THR A 94 13.61 -10.65 -8.63
C THR A 94 13.83 -9.28 -8.01
N THR A 95 13.74 -8.22 -8.82
CA THR A 95 13.88 -6.84 -8.35
C THR A 95 12.81 -6.49 -7.32
N LEU A 96 11.54 -6.79 -7.61
CA LEU A 96 10.41 -6.54 -6.68
C LEU A 96 10.52 -7.37 -5.40
N LEU A 97 10.96 -8.61 -5.51
CA LEU A 97 11.12 -9.51 -4.38
C LEU A 97 12.24 -9.02 -3.45
N VAL A 98 13.43 -8.78 -4.00
CA VAL A 98 14.60 -8.35 -3.22
C VAL A 98 14.32 -7.00 -2.57
N LEU A 99 13.88 -5.99 -3.33
CA LEU A 99 13.57 -4.68 -2.77
C LEU A 99 12.45 -4.76 -1.73
N GLY A 100 11.45 -5.61 -1.93
CA GLY A 100 10.42 -5.88 -0.93
C GLY A 100 10.99 -6.38 0.39
N LEU A 101 11.88 -7.38 0.34
CA LEU A 101 12.48 -8.00 1.52
C LEU A 101 13.48 -7.08 2.24
N VAL A 102 14.21 -6.23 1.51
CA VAL A 102 15.14 -5.24 2.11
C VAL A 102 14.45 -3.94 2.53
N SER A 103 13.13 -3.95 2.71
CA SER A 103 12.30 -2.80 3.14
C SER A 103 12.17 -1.63 2.14
N PHE A 104 12.64 -1.80 0.90
CA PHE A 104 12.43 -0.86 -0.20
C PHE A 104 11.20 -1.20 -1.06
N GLY A 105 10.27 -2.01 -0.55
CA GLY A 105 9.08 -2.47 -1.28
C GLY A 105 8.20 -1.35 -1.83
N TRP A 106 8.09 -0.22 -1.13
CA TRP A 106 7.33 0.94 -1.59
C TRP A 106 7.97 1.60 -2.82
N VAL A 107 9.30 1.75 -2.83
CA VAL A 107 10.04 2.28 -3.98
C VAL A 107 9.94 1.31 -5.17
N ALA A 108 10.06 0.01 -4.92
CA ALA A 108 9.90 -1.02 -5.93
C ALA A 108 8.50 -0.99 -6.55
N MET A 109 7.46 -0.84 -5.73
CA MET A 109 6.09 -0.70 -6.23
C MET A 109 5.92 0.55 -7.08
N LEU A 110 6.44 1.70 -6.67
CA LEU A 110 6.41 2.91 -7.50
C LEU A 110 7.10 2.71 -8.85
N ALA A 111 8.28 2.09 -8.87
CA ALA A 111 8.99 1.77 -10.11
C ALA A 111 8.18 0.82 -11.01
N TYR A 112 7.57 -0.20 -10.44
CA TYR A 112 6.71 -1.15 -11.15
C TYR A 112 5.42 -0.50 -11.68
N LEU A 113 4.80 0.40 -10.92
CA LEU A 113 3.61 1.12 -11.37
C LEU A 113 3.94 1.97 -12.61
N LEU A 114 5.07 2.68 -12.58
CA LEU A 114 5.51 3.55 -13.66
C LEU A 114 6.01 2.79 -14.90
N LYS A 115 6.87 1.79 -14.73
CA LYS A 115 7.58 1.11 -15.83
C LYS A 115 7.43 -0.41 -15.87
N GLY A 116 6.77 -0.99 -14.87
CA GLY A 116 6.65 -2.43 -14.74
C GLY A 116 5.84 -3.07 -15.87
N PRO A 117 6.26 -4.23 -16.37
CA PRO A 117 5.57 -4.97 -17.42
C PRO A 117 4.25 -5.57 -16.90
N ASP A 118 3.28 -5.73 -17.79
CA ASP A 118 1.98 -6.33 -17.51
C ASP A 118 1.84 -7.64 -18.29
N SER A 119 1.72 -8.78 -17.59
CA SER A 119 1.58 -10.09 -18.25
C SER A 119 0.21 -10.26 -18.90
N THR A 120 -0.76 -9.40 -18.57
CA THR A 120 -2.12 -9.45 -19.13
C THR A 120 -2.28 -8.65 -20.41
N SER A 121 -1.24 -7.90 -20.82
CA SER A 121 -1.23 -7.13 -22.07
C SER A 121 -0.83 -8.03 -23.27
N ARG A 122 -1.62 -7.99 -24.36
CA ARG A 122 -1.59 -8.90 -25.54
C ARG A 122 -0.23 -9.13 -26.22
N GLY A 123 0.80 -8.34 -25.93
CA GLY A 123 2.14 -8.50 -26.53
C GLY A 123 3.10 -9.42 -25.77
N ALA A 124 2.79 -9.79 -24.52
CA ALA A 124 3.65 -10.62 -23.68
C ALA A 124 3.13 -12.06 -23.49
N ALA A 125 1.96 -12.38 -24.04
CA ALA A 125 1.42 -13.73 -24.04
C ALA A 125 2.03 -14.53 -25.20
N LEU A 126 2.67 -15.65 -24.86
CA LEU A 126 3.20 -16.71 -25.72
C LEU A 126 2.79 -16.62 -27.20
N PRO A 127 3.73 -16.53 -28.16
CA PRO A 127 3.45 -16.82 -29.55
C PRO A 127 2.88 -18.24 -29.65
N GLY A 128 1.57 -18.34 -29.85
CA GLY A 128 0.93 -19.63 -30.10
C GLY A 128 1.49 -20.24 -31.38
N PRO A 129 1.70 -21.57 -31.46
CA PRO A 129 2.27 -22.26 -32.64
C PRO A 129 1.53 -22.08 -33.97
N MET A 130 0.41 -21.35 -34.02
CA MET A 130 -0.46 -21.26 -35.20
C MET A 130 -0.06 -20.15 -36.20
N ALA A 131 0.89 -19.28 -35.89
CA ALA A 131 1.27 -18.19 -36.79
C ALA A 131 2.21 -18.58 -37.95
N GLN A 132 2.72 -19.83 -37.99
CA GLN A 132 3.64 -20.30 -39.05
C GLN A 132 3.00 -21.21 -40.11
N ALA A 133 1.70 -21.53 -40.03
CA ALA A 133 1.08 -22.51 -40.93
C ALA A 133 0.49 -21.94 -42.24
N GLY A 134 0.64 -20.64 -42.54
CA GLY A 134 -0.09 -19.98 -43.64
C GLY A 134 0.73 -19.51 -44.85
N GLY A 135 2.06 -19.64 -44.84
CA GLY A 135 2.93 -18.85 -45.72
C GLY A 135 3.82 -19.65 -46.66
N ASN A 136 3.32 -20.69 -47.35
CA ASN A 136 4.02 -21.20 -48.53
C ASN A 136 3.08 -21.94 -49.50
N ARG A 137 2.42 -21.17 -50.38
CA ARG A 137 1.82 -21.67 -51.63
C ARG A 137 1.93 -20.59 -52.71
N SER A 138 3.01 -20.66 -53.49
CA SER A 138 3.05 -20.35 -54.93
C SER A 138 4.47 -20.56 -55.44
#